data_AF-A0ABD6D0D0-F1
#
_entry.id   AF-A0ABD6D0D0-F1
#
_cell.length_a   1.000
_cell.length_b   1.000
_cell.length_c   1.000
_cell.angle_alpha   90.00
_cell.angle_beta   90.00
_cell.angle_gamma   90.00
#
_symmetry.space_group_name_H-M   'P 1'
#
loop_
_entity.id
_entity.type
_entity.pdbx_description
1 polymer ?
#
loop_
_entity_poly.entity_id
_entity_poly.type
_entity_poly.pdbx_seq_one_letter_code
_entity_poly.pdbx_strand_id
1 'polypeptide(L)'
;MESRKSELEPVDPRTAQQLFLDHKETECTESTVRNHRYHTSEFVEWCEENDVDNLNDLTGRDLQALRLWRKESSDINLMTLNNYLCSLRVFIKWCGSVEAVPENLYDKVMRPRVSPDDQQAEETLRRDTRMLLTEQGIAPDSYLNRA
;
A
#
# COMPACT_ATOMS: atom_id res chain seq x y z
N MET A 1 -19.53 -25.00 -10.85
CA MET A 1 -18.90 -23.89 -10.09
C MET A 1 -18.49 -22.88 -11.13
N GLU A 2 -19.45 -22.05 -11.55
CA GLU A 2 -19.23 -20.94 -12.47
C GLU A 2 -18.21 -19.98 -11.84
N SER A 3 -17.30 -19.48 -12.65
CA SER A 3 -16.14 -18.69 -12.22
C SER A 3 -16.58 -17.34 -11.65
N ARG A 4 -16.22 -17.03 -10.40
CA ARG A 4 -16.38 -15.69 -9.77
C ARG A 4 -15.70 -14.53 -10.54
N LYS A 5 -15.05 -14.81 -11.67
CA LYS A 5 -14.59 -13.78 -12.61
C LYS A 5 -15.70 -13.23 -13.51
N SER A 6 -16.85 -13.91 -13.65
CA SER A 6 -17.93 -13.48 -14.55
C SER A 6 -18.74 -12.28 -14.04
N GLU A 7 -18.56 -11.91 -12.76
CA GLU A 7 -19.20 -10.75 -12.12
C GLU A 7 -18.19 -9.62 -11.86
N LEU A 8 -16.96 -9.74 -12.38
CA LEU A 8 -15.95 -8.70 -12.20
C LEU A 8 -15.94 -7.74 -13.38
N GLU A 9 -15.93 -6.44 -13.09
CA GLU A 9 -15.85 -5.37 -14.06
C GLU A 9 -14.39 -5.02 -14.33
N PRO A 10 -13.91 -5.16 -15.59
CA PRO A 10 -12.51 -4.89 -15.93
C PRO A 10 -12.10 -3.46 -15.57
N VAL A 11 -10.96 -3.33 -14.90
CA VAL A 11 -10.35 -2.03 -14.59
C VAL A 11 -8.85 -2.16 -14.52
N ASP A 12 -8.14 -1.18 -15.07
CA ASP A 12 -6.69 -1.12 -14.98
C ASP A 12 -6.23 -0.58 -13.61
N PRO A 13 -4.99 -0.89 -13.18
CA PRO A 13 -4.48 -0.46 -11.89
C PRO A 13 -4.51 1.05 -11.65
N ARG A 14 -4.25 1.86 -12.69
CA ARG A 14 -4.19 3.33 -12.56
C ARG A 14 -5.58 3.92 -12.36
N THR A 15 -6.57 3.44 -13.13
CA THR A 15 -7.96 3.84 -12.98
C THR A 15 -8.50 3.44 -11.61
N ALA A 16 -8.25 2.20 -11.18
CA ALA A 16 -8.65 1.73 -9.85
C ALA A 16 -8.02 2.55 -8.72
N GLN A 17 -6.73 2.90 -8.84
CA GLN A 17 -6.06 3.79 -7.91
C GLN A 17 -6.76 5.15 -7.84
N GLN A 18 -7.04 5.78 -8.98
CA GLN A 18 -7.64 7.11 -9.02
C GLN A 18 -9.01 7.11 -8.33
N LEU A 19 -9.89 6.16 -8.70
CA LEU A 19 -11.22 6.03 -8.10
C LEU A 19 -11.17 5.80 -6.58
N PHE A 20 -10.20 5.02 -6.12
CA PHE A 20 -9.99 4.80 -4.68
C PHE A 20 -9.57 6.08 -3.96
N LEU A 21 -8.67 6.86 -4.54
CA LEU A 21 -8.19 8.11 -3.94
C LEU A 21 -9.29 9.16 -3.92
N ASP A 22 -10.08 9.28 -5.00
CA ASP A 22 -11.25 10.16 -5.05
C ASP A 22 -12.25 9.80 -3.94
N HIS A 23 -12.51 8.50 -3.75
CA HIS A 23 -13.34 8.03 -2.64
C HIS A 23 -12.75 8.42 -1.28
N LYS A 24 -11.43 8.24 -1.07
CA LYS A 24 -10.78 8.60 0.20
C LYS A 24 -10.75 10.10 0.47
N GLU A 25 -10.67 10.94 -0.55
CA GLU A 25 -10.73 12.40 -0.39
C GLU A 25 -12.08 12.87 0.20
N THR A 26 -13.15 12.10 0.04
CA THR A 26 -14.45 12.42 0.65
C THR A 26 -14.55 12.08 2.14
N GLU A 27 -13.70 11.18 2.64
CA GLU A 27 -13.82 10.61 3.99
C GLU A 27 -12.61 10.87 4.90
N CYS A 28 -11.46 11.20 4.33
CA CYS A 28 -10.18 11.22 5.03
C CYS A 28 -9.48 12.58 4.91
N THR A 29 -8.51 12.82 5.79
CA THR A 29 -7.64 13.99 5.71
C THR A 29 -6.70 13.92 4.52
N GLU A 30 -6.23 15.07 4.02
CA GLU A 30 -5.24 15.15 2.93
C GLU A 30 -3.98 14.32 3.23
N SER A 31 -3.51 14.32 4.48
CA SER A 31 -2.36 13.49 4.91
C SER A 31 -2.62 12.00 4.73
N THR A 32 -3.83 11.53 5.08
CA THR A 32 -4.23 10.13 4.95
C THR A 32 -4.38 9.73 3.49
N VAL A 33 -4.97 10.59 2.66
CA VAL A 33 -5.07 10.40 1.21
C VAL A 33 -3.68 10.32 0.59
N ARG A 34 -2.76 11.20 0.98
CA ARG A 34 -1.37 11.20 0.50
C ARG A 34 -0.65 9.91 0.84
N ASN A 35 -0.84 9.38 2.05
CA ASN A 35 -0.28 8.10 2.47
C ASN A 35 -0.82 6.95 1.60
N HIS A 36 -2.14 6.91 1.39
CA HIS A 36 -2.76 5.95 0.49
C HIS A 36 -2.21 6.08 -0.93
N ARG A 37 -2.07 7.29 -1.47
CA ARG A 37 -1.54 7.55 -2.81
C ARG A 37 -0.12 7.01 -2.97
N TYR A 38 0.74 7.23 -1.98
CA TYR A 38 2.11 6.70 -2.01
C TYR A 38 2.10 5.17 -2.10
N HIS A 39 1.38 4.50 -1.21
CA HIS A 39 1.31 3.04 -1.20
C HIS A 39 0.61 2.43 -2.42
N THR A 40 -0.44 3.05 -2.94
CA THR A 40 -1.10 2.53 -4.15
C THR A 40 -0.29 2.79 -5.41
N SER A 41 0.56 3.84 -5.44
CA SER A 41 1.43 4.10 -6.60
C SER A 41 2.48 3.01 -6.76
N GLU A 42 3.06 2.55 -5.65
CA GLU A 42 3.97 1.40 -5.59
C GLU A 42 3.31 0.10 -6.05
N PHE A 43 2.03 -0.09 -5.74
CA PHE A 43 1.25 -1.22 -6.27
C PHE A 43 1.06 -1.12 -7.78
N VAL A 44 0.71 0.08 -8.29
CA VAL A 44 0.55 0.33 -9.73
C VAL A 44 1.87 0.09 -10.47
N GLU A 45 2.99 0.58 -9.95
CA GLU A 45 4.32 0.35 -10.53
C GLU A 45 4.64 -1.15 -10.62
N TRP A 46 4.38 -1.91 -9.56
CA TRP A 46 4.53 -3.36 -9.60
C TRP A 46 3.65 -4.02 -10.67
N CYS A 47 2.39 -3.58 -10.81
CA CYS A 47 1.51 -4.09 -11.86
C CYS A 47 2.08 -3.82 -13.27
N GLU A 48 2.64 -2.63 -13.50
CA GLU A 48 3.26 -2.28 -14.78
C GLU A 48 4.51 -3.13 -15.07
N GLU A 49 5.35 -3.39 -14.07
CA GLU A 49 6.54 -4.24 -14.22
C GLU A 49 6.20 -5.72 -14.48
N ASN A 50 4.99 -6.16 -14.14
CA ASN A 50 4.56 -7.56 -14.23
C ASN A 50 3.46 -7.77 -15.28
N ASP A 51 3.25 -6.79 -16.18
CA ASP A 51 2.24 -6.83 -17.25
C ASP A 51 0.81 -7.12 -16.73
N VAL A 52 0.46 -6.57 -15.56
CA VAL A 52 -0.89 -6.65 -14.98
C VAL A 52 -1.66 -5.40 -15.39
N ASP A 53 -2.37 -5.49 -16.51
CA ASP A 53 -3.20 -4.41 -17.06
C ASP A 53 -4.68 -4.49 -16.63
N ASN A 54 -5.10 -5.61 -16.06
CA ASN A 54 -6.47 -5.84 -15.59
C ASN A 54 -6.47 -6.42 -14.17
N LEU A 55 -7.11 -5.72 -13.23
CA LEU A 55 -7.20 -6.17 -11.83
C LEU A 55 -7.98 -7.48 -11.67
N ASN A 56 -8.84 -7.84 -12.63
CA ASN A 56 -9.56 -9.12 -12.61
C ASN A 56 -8.62 -10.34 -12.61
N ASP A 57 -7.38 -10.15 -13.05
CA ASP A 57 -6.36 -11.20 -13.11
C ASP A 57 -5.54 -11.34 -11.84
N LEU A 58 -5.70 -10.42 -10.87
CA LEU A 58 -5.03 -10.53 -9.59
C LEU A 58 -5.45 -11.78 -8.82
N THR A 59 -4.45 -12.49 -8.32
CA THR A 59 -4.60 -13.65 -7.47
C THR A 59 -3.87 -13.45 -6.14
N GLY A 60 -4.13 -14.36 -5.19
CA GLY A 60 -3.37 -14.38 -3.94
C GLY A 60 -1.87 -14.64 -4.13
N ARG A 61 -1.44 -15.23 -5.27
CA ARG A 61 -0.01 -15.44 -5.56
C ARG A 61 0.66 -14.14 -5.97
N ASP A 62 -0.04 -13.32 -6.74
CA ASP A 62 0.42 -12.00 -7.16
C ASP A 62 0.62 -11.08 -5.96
N LEU A 63 -0.30 -11.12 -4.99
CA LEU A 63 -0.12 -10.41 -3.72
C LEU A 63 1.09 -10.89 -2.90
N GLN A 64 1.49 -12.16 -3.02
CA GLN A 64 2.74 -12.64 -2.41
C GLN A 64 3.97 -12.16 -3.17
N ALA A 65 3.92 -12.17 -4.51
CA ALA A 65 4.99 -11.66 -5.36
C ALA A 65 5.23 -10.16 -5.10
N LEU A 66 4.18 -9.35 -5.07
CA LEU A 66 4.22 -7.94 -4.71
C LEU A 66 4.86 -7.70 -3.33
N ARG A 67 4.50 -8.51 -2.32
CA ARG A 67 5.09 -8.40 -0.98
C ARG A 67 6.59 -8.66 -1.00
N LEU A 68 7.06 -9.65 -1.77
CA LEU A 68 8.48 -9.97 -1.88
C LEU A 68 9.21 -8.87 -2.65
N TRP A 69 8.67 -8.46 -3.80
CA TRP A 69 9.18 -7.34 -4.59
C TRP A 69 9.34 -6.09 -3.73
N ARG A 70 8.33 -5.70 -2.94
CA ARG A 70 8.39 -4.50 -2.10
C ARG A 70 9.44 -4.59 -1.00
N LYS A 71 9.70 -5.80 -0.50
CA LYS A 71 10.77 -6.03 0.48
C LYS A 71 12.16 -5.91 -0.17
N GLU A 72 12.31 -6.37 -1.40
CA GLU A 72 13.58 -6.41 -2.12
C GLU A 72 13.92 -5.08 -2.81
N SER A 73 12.92 -4.36 -3.32
CA SER A 73 13.12 -3.15 -4.14
C SER A 73 13.57 -1.92 -3.35
N SER A 74 13.46 -1.91 -2.02
CA SER A 74 13.64 -0.68 -1.24
C SER A 74 14.35 -0.85 0.11
N ASP A 75 14.91 -2.04 0.40
CA ASP A 75 15.54 -2.39 1.69
C ASP A 75 14.78 -1.83 2.91
N ILE A 76 13.44 -1.87 2.81
CA ILE A 76 12.57 -1.25 3.81
C ILE A 76 12.51 -2.12 5.06
N ASN A 77 12.45 -1.47 6.22
CA ASN A 77 12.26 -2.17 7.47
C ASN A 77 10.87 -2.85 7.56
N LEU A 78 10.73 -3.74 8.55
CA LEU A 78 9.54 -4.56 8.73
C LEU A 78 8.28 -3.73 9.04
N MET A 79 8.45 -2.58 9.69
CA MET A 79 7.36 -1.66 10.02
C MET A 79 6.81 -0.98 8.76
N THR A 80 7.69 -0.42 7.92
CA THR A 80 7.32 0.21 6.65
C THR A 80 6.64 -0.79 5.72
N LEU A 81 7.14 -2.03 5.65
CA LEU A 81 6.48 -3.10 4.91
C LEU A 81 5.09 -3.43 5.49
N ASN A 82 4.94 -3.42 6.82
CA ASN A 82 3.64 -3.65 7.46
C ASN A 82 2.64 -2.54 7.14
N ASN A 83 3.06 -1.27 7.20
CA ASN A 83 2.23 -0.11 6.88
C ASN A 83 1.77 -0.15 5.42
N TYR A 84 2.70 -0.41 4.50
CA TYR A 84 2.40 -0.62 3.09
C TYR A 84 1.34 -1.71 2.90
N LEU A 85 1.53 -2.89 3.50
CA LEU A 85 0.60 -4.01 3.36
C LEU A 85 -0.76 -3.76 4.05
N CYS A 86 -0.81 -2.94 5.10
CA CYS A 86 -2.07 -2.49 5.69
C CYS A 86 -2.85 -1.62 4.70
N SER A 87 -2.20 -0.63 4.10
CA SER A 87 -2.80 0.26 3.11
C SER A 87 -3.22 -0.48 1.85
N LEU A 88 -2.38 -1.41 1.38
CA LEU A 88 -2.71 -2.30 0.26
C LEU A 88 -3.95 -3.16 0.57
N ARG A 89 -4.05 -3.73 1.77
CA ARG A 89 -5.22 -4.51 2.17
C ARG A 89 -6.51 -3.67 2.13
N VAL A 90 -6.45 -2.41 2.53
CA VAL A 90 -7.60 -1.48 2.44
C VAL A 90 -7.96 -1.22 0.98
N PHE A 91 -6.96 -0.98 0.12
CA PHE A 91 -7.17 -0.77 -1.31
C PHE A 91 -7.80 -2.00 -1.98
N ILE A 92 -7.23 -3.20 -1.82
CA ILE A 92 -7.78 -4.44 -2.40
C ILE A 92 -9.18 -4.75 -1.88
N LYS A 93 -9.47 -4.45 -0.61
CA LYS A 93 -10.82 -4.59 -0.06
C LYS A 93 -11.80 -3.64 -0.76
N TRP A 94 -11.40 -2.40 -0.99
CA TRP A 94 -12.21 -1.44 -1.74
C TRP A 94 -12.41 -1.89 -3.20
N CYS A 95 -11.36 -2.37 -3.88
CA CYS A 95 -11.47 -2.96 -5.22
C CYS A 95 -12.50 -4.10 -5.26
N GLY A 96 -12.52 -4.95 -4.23
CA GLY A 96 -13.50 -6.03 -4.12
C GLY A 96 -14.95 -5.54 -3.97
N SER A 97 -15.15 -4.35 -3.37
CA SER A 97 -16.49 -3.75 -3.23
C SER A 97 -17.02 -3.09 -4.50
N VAL A 98 -16.13 -2.79 -5.47
CA VAL A 98 -16.47 -2.22 -6.78
C VAL A 98 -16.26 -3.24 -7.90
N GLU A 99 -16.27 -4.53 -7.57
CA GLU A 99 -16.21 -5.64 -8.54
C GLU A 99 -14.93 -5.67 -9.39
N ALA A 100 -13.86 -5.00 -8.98
CA ALA A 100 -12.58 -4.97 -9.69
C ALA A 100 -11.68 -6.19 -9.43
N VAL A 101 -11.91 -6.88 -8.31
CA VAL A 101 -11.20 -8.10 -7.89
C VAL A 101 -12.19 -9.01 -7.15
N PRO A 102 -11.88 -10.31 -6.96
CA PRO A 102 -12.70 -11.15 -6.08
C PRO A 102 -12.83 -10.54 -4.67
N GLU A 103 -14.05 -10.44 -4.14
CA GLU A 103 -14.36 -9.75 -2.88
C GLU A 103 -13.48 -10.20 -1.70
N ASN A 104 -13.06 -11.47 -1.67
CA ASN A 104 -12.25 -12.05 -0.61
C ASN A 104 -10.73 -12.02 -0.87
N LEU A 105 -10.26 -11.34 -1.92
CA LEU A 105 -8.83 -11.31 -2.28
C LEU A 105 -7.99 -10.59 -1.20
N TYR A 106 -8.55 -9.58 -0.53
CA TYR A 106 -7.85 -8.81 0.51
C TYR A 106 -7.40 -9.69 1.70
N ASP A 107 -8.07 -10.82 1.96
CA ASP A 107 -7.67 -11.77 2.99
C ASP A 107 -6.35 -12.48 2.69
N LYS A 108 -5.92 -12.48 1.43
CA LYS A 108 -4.66 -13.07 0.99
C LYS A 108 -3.46 -12.13 1.16
N VAL A 109 -3.69 -10.87 1.52
CA VAL A 109 -2.61 -9.92 1.86
C VAL A 109 -2.00 -10.32 3.21
N MET A 110 -0.84 -11.00 3.16
CA MET A 110 -0.14 -11.46 4.36
C MET A 110 0.76 -10.38 4.93
N ARG A 111 0.43 -9.89 6.12
CA ARG A 111 1.27 -8.93 6.83
C ARG A 111 2.39 -9.62 7.61
N PRO A 112 3.60 -9.05 7.66
CA PRO A 112 4.62 -9.52 8.58
C PRO A 112 4.17 -9.30 10.02
N ARG A 113 4.60 -10.19 10.92
CA ARG A 113 4.49 -9.95 12.37
C ARG A 113 5.58 -8.97 12.76
N VAL A 114 5.19 -7.83 13.29
CA VAL A 114 6.11 -6.80 13.78
C VAL A 114 6.31 -7.04 15.28
N SER A 115 7.56 -7.11 15.73
CA SER A 115 7.91 -7.25 17.14
C SER A 115 7.99 -5.89 17.85
N PRO A 116 7.96 -5.84 19.19
CA PRO A 116 8.22 -4.61 19.94
C PRO A 116 9.61 -4.00 19.64
N ASP A 117 10.61 -4.83 19.36
CA ASP A 117 11.97 -4.36 19.04
C ASP A 117 12.00 -3.64 17.68
N ASP A 118 11.23 -4.13 16.69
CA ASP A 118 11.08 -3.46 15.39
C ASP A 118 10.40 -2.08 15.55
N GLN A 119 9.42 -1.98 16.48
CA GLN A 119 8.79 -0.71 16.83
C GLN A 119 9.80 0.26 17.46
N GLN A 120 10.64 -0.23 18.37
CA GLN A 120 11.63 0.59 19.06
C GLN A 120 12.72 1.09 18.11
N ALA A 121 13.19 0.24 17.19
CA ALA A 121 14.20 0.60 16.20
C ALA A 121 13.72 1.74 15.28
N GLU A 122 12.47 1.64 14.80
CA GLU A 122 11.82 2.68 14.00
C GLU A 122 11.69 3.99 14.79
N GLU A 123 11.28 3.93 16.06
CA GLU A 123 11.15 5.12 16.89
C GLU A 123 12.49 5.81 17.14
N THR A 124 13.56 5.05 17.40
CA THR A 124 14.91 5.60 17.56
C THR A 124 15.38 6.28 16.28
N LEU A 125 15.22 5.65 15.12
CA LEU A 125 15.58 6.24 13.83
C LEU A 125 14.82 7.54 13.56
N ARG A 126 13.51 7.57 13.87
CA ARG A 126 12.68 8.80 13.77
C ARG A 126 13.17 9.91 14.68
N ARG A 127 13.54 9.57 15.93
CA ARG A 127 14.08 10.54 16.91
C ARG A 127 15.42 11.12 16.42
N ASP A 128 16.34 10.28 15.97
CA ASP A 128 17.66 10.70 15.49
C ASP A 128 17.54 11.59 14.25
N THR A 129 16.70 11.20 13.29
CA THR A 129 16.42 12.00 12.09
C THR A 129 15.84 13.37 12.45
N ARG A 130 14.89 13.42 13.39
CA ARG A 130 14.29 14.67 13.88
C ARG A 130 15.34 15.57 14.56
N MET A 131 16.26 14.99 15.32
CA MET A 131 17.34 15.72 15.99
C MET A 131 18.27 16.36 14.96
N LEU A 132 18.76 15.59 13.98
CA LEU A 132 19.62 16.09 12.90
C LEU A 132 18.97 17.23 12.10
N LEU A 133 17.70 17.10 11.75
CA LEU A 133 16.99 18.14 11.00
C LEU A 133 16.81 19.44 11.81
N THR A 134 16.57 19.31 13.12
CA THR A 134 16.49 20.46 14.02
C THR A 134 17.84 21.18 14.12
N GLU A 135 18.95 20.44 14.14
CA GLU A 135 20.31 21.01 14.11
C GLU A 135 20.62 21.74 12.80
N GLN A 136 20.05 21.29 11.68
CA GLN A 136 20.17 21.95 10.38
C GLN A 136 19.19 23.13 10.18
N GLY A 137 18.39 23.47 11.20
CA GLY A 137 17.38 24.54 11.12
C GLY A 137 16.20 24.21 10.20
N ILE A 138 15.99 22.92 9.87
CA ILE A 138 14.89 22.44 9.03
C ILE A 138 13.71 22.09 9.93
N ALA A 139 12.53 22.66 9.65
CA ALA A 139 11.34 22.40 10.45
C ALA A 139 10.95 20.90 10.39
N PRO A 140 10.83 20.22 11.54
CA PRO A 140 10.64 18.77 11.61
C PRO A 140 9.31 18.29 11.01
N ASP A 141 8.31 19.16 10.91
CA ASP A 141 6.98 18.85 10.37
C ASP A 141 6.97 18.61 8.85
N SER A 142 8.08 18.92 8.15
CA SER A 142 8.20 18.70 6.70
C SER A 142 8.30 17.21 6.31
N TYR A 143 8.53 16.29 7.25
CA TYR A 143 8.77 14.87 6.96
C TYR A 143 7.77 13.87 7.57
N LEU A 144 6.81 14.30 8.39
CA LEU A 144 5.82 13.38 9.00
C LEU A 144 4.84 12.75 7.98
N ASN A 145 4.86 13.17 6.71
CA ASN A 145 4.00 12.67 5.62
C ASN A 145 4.77 11.85 4.55
N ARG A 146 5.90 11.24 4.90
CA ARG A 146 6.70 10.38 3.99
C ARG A 146 6.80 8.90 4.40
N ALA A 147 5.95 8.46 5.33
CA ALA A 147 5.78 7.03 5.63
C ALA A 147 4.89 6.35 4.59
#